data_AF-Q4TIM5-F1
#
_entry.id   AF-Q4TIM5-F1
#
_cell.length_a   1.000
_cell.length_b   1.000
_cell.length_c   1.000
_cell.angle_alpha   90.00
_cell.angle_beta   90.00
_cell.angle_gamma   90.00
#
_symmetry.space_group_name_H-M   'P 1'
#
loop_
_entity.id
_entity.type
_entity.pdbx_description
1 polymer ?
#
loop_
_entity_poly.entity_id
_entity_poly.type
_entity_poly.pdbx_seq_one_letter_code
_entity_poly.pdbx_strand_id
1 'polypeptide(L)'
;LQGKLQYMRVLNDLPPFGGILFQTVGLDEKQSATTLLVGPRHGISHVIDLKNNLTTVLAEFSRVAKIQLYRESQGVARVELTIHEAKNKSLITLSKCIFFSCTTFYEPLVLLMEWPDASNFACLISGYYKLFVDPKRNIYFRAPGQS
;
A
#
# COMPACT_ATOMS: atom_id res chain seq x y z
N LEU A 1 15.29 -32.39 -1.98
CA LEU A 1 14.23 -31.45 -2.44
C LEU A 1 13.09 -31.27 -1.43
N GLN A 2 12.57 -32.35 -0.82
CA GLN A 2 11.50 -32.28 0.20
C GLN A 2 11.82 -31.41 1.42
N GLY A 3 13.05 -31.47 1.96
CA GLY A 3 13.44 -30.65 3.13
C GLY A 3 13.33 -29.13 2.88
N LYS A 4 13.68 -28.66 1.67
CA LYS A 4 13.58 -27.24 1.29
C LYS A 4 12.12 -26.77 1.18
N LEU A 5 11.23 -27.62 0.67
CA LEU A 5 9.79 -27.34 0.61
C LEU A 5 9.12 -27.36 1.98
N GLN A 6 9.58 -28.24 2.88
CA GLN A 6 9.12 -28.29 4.27
C GLN A 6 9.49 -26.99 5.00
N TYR A 7 10.74 -26.53 4.83
CA TYR A 7 11.23 -25.29 5.44
C TYR A 7 10.46 -24.05 4.95
N MET A 8 10.22 -23.95 3.64
CA MET A 8 9.43 -22.85 3.06
C MET A 8 7.97 -22.84 3.58
N ARG A 9 7.37 -24.00 3.87
CA ARG A 9 6.03 -24.08 4.48
C ARG A 9 6.03 -23.56 5.91
N VAL A 10 6.97 -24.01 6.73
CA VAL A 10 7.11 -23.54 8.12
C VAL A 10 7.37 -22.03 8.18
N LEU A 11 8.19 -21.51 7.26
CA LEU A 11 8.41 -20.06 7.16
C LEU A 11 7.15 -19.30 6.74
N ASN A 12 6.35 -19.83 5.82
CA ASN A 12 5.08 -19.22 5.40
C ASN A 12 4.03 -19.13 6.53
N ASP A 13 4.17 -19.94 7.58
CA ASP A 13 3.30 -19.91 8.75
C ASP A 13 3.75 -18.85 9.79
N LEU A 14 4.94 -18.26 9.61
CA LEU A 14 5.41 -17.17 10.44
C LEU A 14 4.80 -15.83 9.97
N PRO A 15 4.27 -15.01 10.87
CA PRO A 15 3.98 -13.62 10.55
C PRO A 15 5.27 -12.81 10.59
N PRO A 16 5.56 -11.85 9.70
CA PRO A 16 4.93 -11.40 8.45
C PRO A 16 5.70 -11.97 7.23
N PHE A 17 5.86 -13.29 7.16
CA PHE A 17 6.68 -13.90 6.11
C PHE A 17 6.06 -13.67 4.72
N GLY A 18 6.90 -13.27 3.77
CA GLY A 18 6.49 -12.97 2.41
C GLY A 18 5.95 -11.56 2.16
N GLY A 19 5.95 -10.67 3.15
CA GLY A 19 5.61 -9.25 2.96
C GLY A 19 6.72 -8.29 3.40
N ILE A 20 6.67 -7.07 2.89
CA ILE A 20 7.58 -5.97 3.25
C ILE A 20 6.77 -4.92 4.00
N LEU A 21 7.34 -4.43 5.11
CA LEU A 21 6.75 -3.39 5.94
C LEU A 21 7.27 -2.02 5.48
N PHE A 22 6.36 -1.06 5.47
CA PHE A 22 6.62 0.33 5.10
C PHE A 22 6.05 1.25 6.17
N GLN A 23 6.80 2.28 6.53
CA GLN A 23 6.33 3.30 7.47
C GLN A 23 5.84 4.52 6.72
N THR A 24 4.69 5.04 7.14
CA THR A 24 4.14 6.30 6.63
C THR A 24 4.41 7.42 7.64
N VAL A 25 4.57 8.63 7.13
CA VAL A 25 4.67 9.85 7.93
C VAL A 25 3.25 10.31 8.27
N GLY A 26 3.00 10.55 9.55
CA GLY A 26 1.75 11.14 10.01
C GLY A 26 1.57 12.55 9.47
N LEU A 27 0.40 12.85 8.88
CA LEU A 27 0.10 14.16 8.31
C LEU A 27 -0.20 15.23 9.38
N ASP A 28 -0.48 14.83 10.63
CA ASP A 28 -0.87 15.74 11.72
C ASP A 28 -0.61 15.10 13.10
N GLU A 29 -0.59 15.89 14.19
CA GLU A 29 -0.41 15.42 15.58
C GLU A 29 -1.45 14.36 16.01
N LYS A 30 -2.59 14.29 15.29
CA LYS A 30 -3.64 13.28 15.48
C LYS A 30 -3.49 12.01 14.64
N GLN A 31 -2.67 12.02 13.59
CA GLN A 31 -2.46 10.85 12.73
C GLN A 31 -1.08 10.27 13.01
N SER A 32 -1.01 9.23 13.84
CA SER A 32 0.25 8.53 14.11
C SER A 32 0.81 7.88 12.85
N ALA A 33 2.14 7.75 12.77
CA ALA A 33 2.82 6.99 11.73
C ALA A 33 2.17 5.60 11.59
N THR A 34 1.65 5.28 10.42
CA THR A 34 1.00 3.99 10.17
C THR A 34 1.95 3.03 9.46
N THR A 35 1.92 1.76 9.86
CA THR A 35 2.71 0.71 9.23
C THR A 35 1.89 -0.01 8.17
N LEU A 36 2.38 -0.05 6.93
CA LEU A 36 1.78 -0.78 5.83
C LEU A 36 2.55 -2.07 5.58
N LEU A 37 1.84 -3.17 5.37
CA LEU A 37 2.37 -4.46 4.95
C LEU A 37 1.97 -4.70 3.49
N VAL A 38 2.96 -4.87 2.61
CA VAL A 38 2.74 -5.22 1.21
C VAL A 38 3.30 -6.60 0.92
N GLY A 39 2.47 -7.50 0.40
CA GLY A 39 2.91 -8.84 0.03
C GLY A 39 1.91 -9.58 -0.85
N PRO A 40 2.31 -10.71 -1.46
CA PRO A 40 1.47 -11.45 -2.40
C PRO A 40 0.24 -12.05 -1.70
N ARG A 41 0.36 -12.42 -0.41
CA ARG A 41 -0.75 -12.94 0.41
C ARG A 41 -1.57 -11.84 1.08
N HIS A 42 -0.94 -10.71 1.40
CA HIS A 42 -1.54 -9.65 2.21
C HIS A 42 -2.08 -8.50 1.36
N GLY A 43 -1.79 -8.48 0.05
CA GLY A 43 -2.09 -7.33 -0.80
C GLY A 43 -1.40 -6.07 -0.28
N ILE A 44 -2.12 -4.96 -0.26
CA ILE A 44 -1.75 -3.74 0.44
C ILE A 44 -2.57 -3.71 1.72
N SER A 45 -1.92 -3.89 2.87
CA SER A 45 -2.56 -3.98 4.18
C SER A 45 -2.04 -2.93 5.14
N HIS A 46 -2.92 -2.40 6.00
CA HIS A 46 -2.56 -1.62 7.16
C HIS A 46 -2.36 -2.54 8.37
N VAL A 47 -1.26 -2.38 9.09
CA VAL A 47 -0.97 -3.17 10.30
C VAL A 47 -1.45 -2.41 11.52
N ILE A 48 -2.43 -2.99 12.23
CA ILE A 48 -2.93 -2.47 13.51
C ILE A 48 -2.03 -2.98 14.64
N ASP A 49 -1.70 -4.27 14.62
CA ASP A 49 -0.78 -4.88 15.58
C ASP A 49 -0.02 -6.05 14.96
N LEU A 50 1.32 -5.95 14.94
CA LEU A 50 2.19 -7.04 14.49
C LEU A 50 2.18 -8.24 15.43
N LYS A 51 2.01 -8.04 16.74
CA LYS A 51 2.08 -9.14 17.72
C LYS A 51 0.91 -10.09 17.57
N ASN A 52 -0.27 -9.53 17.30
CA ASN A 52 -1.52 -10.26 17.10
C ASN A 52 -1.84 -10.51 15.62
N ASN A 53 -0.94 -10.15 14.70
CA ASN A 53 -1.16 -10.23 13.25
C ASN A 53 -2.46 -9.55 12.79
N LEU A 54 -2.87 -8.52 13.54
CA LEU A 54 -4.09 -7.78 13.27
C LEU A 54 -3.77 -6.80 12.15
N THR A 55 -4.16 -7.19 10.93
CA THR A 55 -3.97 -6.39 9.72
C THR A 55 -5.31 -6.17 9.03
N THR A 56 -5.45 -5.04 8.36
CA THR A 56 -6.62 -4.70 7.55
C THR A 56 -6.18 -4.53 6.10
N VAL A 57 -6.72 -5.36 5.21
CA VAL A 57 -6.45 -5.24 3.77
C VAL A 57 -7.11 -3.97 3.23
N LEU A 58 -6.29 -3.02 2.77
CA LEU A 58 -6.75 -1.77 2.14
C LEU A 58 -7.15 -2.01 0.69
N ALA A 59 -6.32 -2.74 -0.06
CA ALA A 59 -6.58 -3.07 -1.46
C ALA A 59 -5.79 -4.31 -1.93
N GLU A 60 -6.39 -5.04 -2.87
CA GLU A 60 -5.70 -6.07 -3.64
C GLU A 60 -5.01 -5.45 -4.87
N PHE A 61 -3.94 -6.08 -5.38
CA PHE A 61 -3.22 -5.60 -6.55
C PHE A 61 -4.12 -5.48 -7.79
N SER A 62 -5.05 -6.41 -7.99
CA SER A 62 -6.02 -6.40 -9.10
C SER A 62 -6.87 -5.12 -9.17
N ARG A 63 -7.06 -4.46 -8.03
CA ARG A 63 -7.91 -3.26 -7.92
C ARG A 63 -7.11 -1.97 -8.04
N VAL A 64 -5.79 -2.02 -8.00
CA VAL A 64 -4.95 -0.82 -8.15
C VAL A 64 -5.04 -0.34 -9.59
N ALA A 65 -5.61 0.85 -9.78
CA ALA A 65 -5.78 1.48 -11.08
C ALA A 65 -4.52 2.22 -11.52
N LYS A 66 -3.95 2.99 -10.58
CA LYS A 66 -2.86 3.95 -10.80
C LYS A 66 -2.12 4.23 -9.50
N ILE A 67 -0.82 4.42 -9.60
CA ILE A 67 0.07 4.86 -8.52
C ILE A 67 0.79 6.10 -9.03
N GLN A 68 0.66 7.20 -8.29
CA GLN A 68 1.36 8.45 -8.59
C GLN A 68 2.28 8.82 -7.43
N LEU A 69 3.52 9.20 -7.76
CA LEU A 69 4.49 9.66 -6.79
C LEU A 69 4.80 11.13 -7.02
N TYR A 70 4.70 11.93 -5.96
CA TYR A 70 5.07 13.33 -5.93
C TYR A 70 6.11 13.55 -4.84
N ARG A 71 7.28 14.06 -5.19
CA ARG A 71 8.24 14.55 -4.20
C ARG A 71 7.68 15.80 -3.53
N GLU A 72 7.61 15.74 -2.21
CA GLU A 72 7.23 16.84 -1.34
C GLU A 72 8.50 17.52 -0.81
N SER A 73 8.35 18.66 -0.14
CA SER A 73 9.47 19.28 0.58
C SER A 73 9.99 18.41 1.74
N GLN A 74 11.25 18.61 2.14
CA GLN A 74 11.91 17.91 3.27
C GLN A 74 12.25 16.41 3.08
N GLY A 75 12.29 15.90 1.84
CA GLY A 75 12.69 14.51 1.58
C GLY A 75 11.56 13.48 1.76
N VAL A 76 10.36 13.96 2.04
CA VAL A 76 9.11 13.19 2.03
C VAL A 76 8.58 13.12 0.59
N ALA A 77 7.86 12.06 0.28
CA ALA A 77 7.12 11.89 -0.95
C ALA A 77 5.67 11.50 -0.66
N ARG A 78 4.77 12.09 -1.43
CA ARG A 78 3.35 11.79 -1.44
C ARG A 78 3.08 10.71 -2.47
N VAL A 79 2.53 9.59 -2.02
CA VAL A 79 2.08 8.48 -2.84
C VAL A 79 0.55 8.54 -2.93
N GLU A 80 0.04 8.63 -4.15
CA GLU A 80 -1.41 8.55 -4.42
C GLU A 80 -1.74 7.23 -5.11
N LEU A 81 -2.58 6.43 -4.48
CA LEU A 81 -3.06 5.15 -4.98
C LEU A 81 -4.51 5.29 -5.41
N THR A 82 -4.76 5.24 -6.72
CA THR A 82 -6.13 5.16 -7.26
C THR A 82 -6.56 3.71 -7.27
N ILE A 83 -7.68 3.40 -6.62
CA ILE A 83 -8.23 2.04 -6.52
C ILE A 83 -9.56 2.00 -7.28
N HIS A 84 -9.75 0.99 -8.14
CA HIS A 84 -11.04 0.71 -8.77
C HIS A 84 -12.03 0.22 -7.71
N GLU A 85 -13.23 0.80 -7.72
CA GLU A 85 -14.34 0.68 -6.76
C GLU A 85 -14.30 -0.56 -5.83
N ALA A 86 -14.11 -0.33 -4.53
CA ALA A 86 -14.30 -1.33 -3.49
C ALA A 86 -15.60 -1.05 -2.72
N LYS A 87 -16.51 -2.03 -2.71
CA LYS A 87 -17.68 -2.05 -1.82
C LYS A 87 -17.32 -2.12 -0.32
N ASN A 88 -16.04 -2.21 0.03
CA ASN A 88 -15.55 -2.25 1.41
C ASN A 88 -15.31 -0.83 1.96
N LYS A 89 -16.35 0.00 1.98
CA LYS A 89 -16.34 1.35 2.60
C LYS A 89 -16.35 1.33 4.13
N SER A 90 -16.32 0.17 4.79
CA SER A 90 -16.57 0.06 6.24
C SER A 90 -15.44 0.61 7.13
N LEU A 91 -14.16 0.50 6.73
CA LEU A 91 -13.03 0.95 7.58
C LEU A 91 -12.39 2.29 7.15
N ILE A 92 -12.44 2.64 5.86
CA ILE A 92 -11.86 3.91 5.37
C ILE A 92 -12.78 5.11 5.73
N THR A 93 -14.05 4.85 6.08
CA THR A 93 -15.02 5.87 6.52
C THR A 93 -14.79 6.31 7.97
N LEU A 94 -14.14 5.51 8.82
CA LEU A 94 -13.94 5.88 10.23
C LEU A 94 -12.86 6.96 10.45
N SER A 95 -11.98 7.18 9.47
CA SER A 95 -10.96 8.23 9.52
C SER A 95 -11.19 9.39 8.53
N LYS A 96 -12.23 9.32 7.68
CA LYS A 96 -12.58 10.36 6.69
C LYS A 96 -13.97 10.98 6.90
N CYS A 97 -14.49 10.96 8.12
CA CYS A 97 -15.48 11.95 8.53
C CYS A 97 -14.75 13.24 8.92
N ILE A 98 -14.50 14.10 7.91
CA ILE A 98 -14.39 15.56 7.92
C ILE A 98 -13.69 15.91 6.61
N PHE A 99 -14.47 15.96 5.53
CA PHE A 99 -14.54 17.08 4.58
C PHE A 99 -15.46 16.69 3.42
N PHE A 100 -16.72 17.11 3.58
CA PHE A 100 -17.64 17.60 2.56
C PHE A 100 -17.86 16.84 1.23
N SER A 101 -19.13 16.49 1.04
CA SER A 101 -19.87 16.41 -0.22
C SER A 101 -19.73 15.15 -1.08
N CYS A 102 -20.80 14.37 -1.04
CA CYS A 102 -21.28 13.49 -2.10
C CYS A 102 -20.98 14.04 -3.51
N THR A 103 -20.10 13.36 -4.25
CA THR A 103 -20.17 13.23 -5.71
C THR A 103 -19.35 12.00 -6.11
N THR A 104 -19.82 11.24 -7.08
CA THR A 104 -19.17 10.06 -7.68
C THR A 104 -17.79 10.43 -8.23
N PHE A 105 -16.73 10.17 -7.46
CA PHE A 105 -15.35 10.53 -7.82
C PHE A 105 -14.37 9.59 -7.11
N TYR A 106 -13.45 8.98 -7.85
CA TYR A 106 -12.46 8.03 -7.32
C TYR A 106 -11.44 8.77 -6.44
N GLU A 107 -11.68 8.86 -5.14
CA GLU A 107 -10.73 9.43 -4.18
C GLU A 107 -9.48 8.54 -4.07
N PRO A 108 -8.28 9.03 -4.44
CA PRO A 108 -7.06 8.28 -4.26
C PRO A 108 -6.72 8.14 -2.77
N LEU A 109 -6.21 6.98 -2.38
CA LEU A 109 -5.57 6.81 -1.08
C LEU A 109 -4.23 7.56 -1.11
N VAL A 110 -4.12 8.60 -0.31
CA VAL A 110 -2.92 9.43 -0.20
C VAL A 110 -2.11 9.00 1.01
N LEU A 111 -0.83 8.72 0.82
CA LEU A 111 0.12 8.31 1.85
C LEU A 111 1.35 9.22 1.77
N LEU A 112 1.86 9.65 2.91
CA LEU A 112 3.16 10.33 2.99
C LEU A 112 4.21 9.34 3.48
N MET A 113 5.36 9.29 2.82
CA MET A 113 6.44 8.37 3.12
C MET A 113 7.78 9.03 2.82
N GLU A 114 8.88 8.57 3.40
CA GLU A 114 10.21 9.03 2.98
C GLU A 114 10.48 8.64 1.52
N TRP A 115 11.19 9.49 0.76
CA TRP A 115 11.40 9.28 -0.67
C TRP A 115 11.93 7.88 -1.09
N PRO A 116 12.94 7.28 -0.42
CA PRO A 116 13.38 5.93 -0.79
C PRO A 116 12.27 4.89 -0.54
N ASP A 117 11.55 5.00 0.58
CA ASP A 117 10.48 4.07 0.94
C ASP A 117 9.26 4.22 0.02
N ALA A 118 8.89 5.45 -0.32
CA ALA A 118 7.81 5.75 -1.25
C ALA A 118 8.06 5.17 -2.65
N SER A 119 9.31 5.31 -3.13
CA SER A 119 9.76 4.74 -4.40
C SER A 119 9.74 3.20 -4.36
N ASN A 120 10.26 2.60 -3.29
CA ASN A 120 10.26 1.15 -3.10
C ASN A 120 8.84 0.59 -3.01
N PHE A 121 7.96 1.26 -2.28
CA PHE A 121 6.55 0.91 -2.13
C PHE A 121 5.84 0.91 -3.49
N ALA A 122 5.98 1.98 -4.27
CA ALA A 122 5.36 2.07 -5.60
C ALA A 122 5.90 1.02 -6.58
N CYS A 123 7.21 0.78 -6.58
CA CYS A 123 7.85 -0.26 -7.39
C CYS A 123 7.39 -1.66 -7.02
N LEU A 124 7.25 -1.95 -5.72
CA LEU A 124 6.82 -3.25 -5.23
C LEU A 124 5.38 -3.55 -5.66
N ILE A 125 4.46 -2.60 -5.50
CA ILE A 125 3.06 -2.75 -5.94
C ILE A 125 3.01 -2.92 -7.46
N SER A 126 3.77 -2.12 -8.22
CA SER A 126 3.87 -2.25 -9.67
C SER A 126 4.41 -3.63 -10.10
N GLY A 127 5.40 -4.16 -9.39
CA GLY A 127 5.93 -5.50 -9.59
C GLY A 127 4.87 -6.58 -9.34
N TYR A 128 4.16 -6.52 -8.22
CA TYR A 128 3.08 -7.45 -7.92
C TYR A 128 1.91 -7.34 -8.88
N TYR A 129 1.58 -6.13 -9.35
CA TYR A 129 0.56 -5.94 -10.38
C TYR A 129 0.95 -6.65 -11.68
N LYS A 130 2.19 -6.53 -12.12
CA LYS A 130 2.70 -7.21 -13.32
C LYS A 130 2.71 -8.73 -13.17
N LEU A 131 2.97 -9.24 -11.96
CA LEU A 131 3.00 -10.67 -11.68
C LEU A 131 1.61 -11.30 -11.57
N PHE A 132 0.65 -10.61 -10.94
CA PHE A 132 -0.67 -11.18 -10.63
C PHE A 132 -1.82 -10.71 -11.53
N VAL A 133 -1.66 -9.58 -12.23
CA VAL A 133 -2.75 -8.91 -12.94
C VAL A 133 -2.47 -8.80 -14.43
N ASP A 134 -1.51 -7.96 -14.82
CA ASP A 134 -1.16 -7.76 -16.23
C ASP A 134 0.30 -7.29 -16.35
N PRO A 135 1.19 -8.09 -16.97
CA PRO A 135 2.61 -7.73 -17.13
C PRO A 135 2.83 -6.55 -18.08
N LYS A 136 1.91 -6.26 -18.99
CA LYS A 136 2.05 -5.21 -20.01
C LYS A 136 1.53 -3.85 -19.55
N ARG A 137 0.61 -3.84 -18.58
CA ARG A 137 0.02 -2.60 -18.06
C ARG A 137 0.97 -1.94 -17.06
N ASN A 138 1.31 -0.68 -17.32
CA ASN A 138 2.02 0.15 -16.36
C ASN A 138 1.03 0.95 -15.52
N ILE A 139 1.06 0.73 -14.20
CA ILE A 139 0.25 1.47 -13.23
C ILE A 139 1.07 2.53 -12.48
N TYR A 140 2.39 2.53 -12.61
CA TYR A 140 3.29 3.44 -11.90
C TYR A 140 3.64 4.65 -12.77
N PHE A 141 3.27 5.83 -12.29
CA PHE A 141 3.52 7.11 -12.96
C PHE A 141 4.28 8.05 -12.03
N ARG A 142 5.41 8.56 -12.52
CA ARG A 142 6.16 9.62 -11.85
C ARG A 142 5.79 10.97 -12.48
N ALA A 143 5.51 11.98 -11.67
CA ALA A 143 5.34 13.33 -12.20
C ALA A 143 6.64 13.81 -12.89
N PRO A 144 6.58 14.36 -14.11
CA PRO A 144 7.77 14.84 -14.82
C PRO A 144 8.42 16.01 -14.05
N GLY A 145 9.75 15.97 -13.89
CA GLY A 145 10.53 17.02 -13.22
C GLY A 145 11.26 16.62 -11.93
N GLN A 146 11.32 15.33 -11.60
CA GLN A 146 11.90 14.83 -10.34
C GLN A 146 12.95 13.73 -10.57
N SER A 147 13.90 13.99 -11.47
CA SER A 147 15.11 13.17 -11.68
C SER A 147 16.26 13.68 -10.82
#